data_AF-A0A336L5E3-F1
#
_entry.id   AF-A0A336L5E3-F1
#
_cell.length_a   1.000
_cell.length_b   1.000
_cell.length_c   1.000
_cell.angle_alpha   90.00
_cell.angle_beta   90.00
_cell.angle_gamma   90.00
#
_symmetry.space_group_name_H-M   'P 1'
#
loop_
_entity.id
_entity.type
_entity.pdbx_description
1 polymer ?
#
loop_
_entity_poly.entity_id
_entity_poly.type
_entity_poly.pdbx_seq_one_letter_code
_entity_poly.pdbx_strand_id
1 'polypeptide(L)'
;MTAQDQTCLLLLIRFYGAVMRERVVVVALWVIFRLYFSLYMAATLRPIKIGMKKSILLKVNAASESTKWESYKRKYGKMYKNSEDEAIHKAIYLKNMREIEIHNSHYRKGEFPYWKEENEFTDLTEDEFRHYYRSILMEERGPINYVKSNNNANKEKRK
;
A
#
# COMPACT_ATOMS: atom_id res chain seq x y z
N MET A 1 57.23 -25.51 41.18
CA MET A 1 56.82 -25.88 39.80
C MET A 1 58.08 -26.22 39.05
N THR A 2 58.26 -27.49 38.69
CA THR A 2 59.49 -28.01 38.08
C THR A 2 59.58 -27.55 36.62
N ALA A 3 60.80 -27.40 36.08
CA ALA A 3 61.03 -26.93 34.71
C ALA A 3 60.34 -27.81 33.62
N GLN A 4 59.94 -29.02 33.98
CA GLN A 4 59.19 -29.96 33.13
C GLN A 4 57.71 -29.56 32.96
N ASP A 5 57.10 -28.84 33.92
CA ASP A 5 55.70 -28.41 33.82
C ASP A 5 55.54 -27.20 32.88
N GLN A 6 56.53 -26.30 32.84
CA GLN A 6 56.48 -25.13 31.96
C GLN A 6 56.69 -25.48 30.48
N THR A 7 57.45 -26.53 30.16
CA THR A 7 57.65 -27.00 28.78
C THR A 7 56.41 -27.70 28.24
N CYS A 8 55.68 -28.48 29.05
CA CYS A 8 54.41 -29.09 28.66
C CYS A 8 53.33 -28.04 28.33
N LEU A 9 53.22 -26.97 29.12
CA LEU A 9 52.31 -25.85 28.84
C LEU A 9 52.67 -25.10 27.56
N LEU A 10 53.96 -24.85 27.32
CA LEU A 10 54.42 -24.19 26.10
C LEU A 10 54.25 -25.06 24.84
N LEU A 11 54.37 -26.39 24.96
CA LEU A 11 54.08 -27.34 23.88
C LEU A 11 52.58 -27.40 23.58
N LEU A 12 51.71 -27.40 24.61
CA LEU A 12 50.27 -27.28 24.41
C LEU A 12 49.92 -25.95 23.76
N ILE A 13 50.46 -24.83 24.24
CA ILE A 13 50.21 -23.50 23.62
C ILE A 13 50.75 -23.44 22.19
N ARG A 14 51.88 -24.07 21.86
CA ARG A 14 52.37 -24.19 20.48
C ARG A 14 51.49 -25.09 19.61
N PHE A 15 50.95 -26.17 20.17
CA PHE A 15 50.05 -27.09 19.47
C PHE A 15 48.67 -26.44 19.21
N TYR A 16 48.07 -25.85 20.24
CA TYR A 16 46.86 -25.02 20.13
C TYR A 16 47.10 -23.81 19.22
N GLY A 17 48.26 -23.17 19.27
CA GLY A 17 48.65 -22.05 18.40
C GLY A 17 49.04 -22.44 16.97
N ALA A 18 49.21 -23.74 16.67
CA ALA A 18 49.34 -24.26 15.30
C ALA A 18 47.96 -24.61 14.72
N VAL A 19 47.09 -25.24 15.53
CA VAL A 19 45.69 -25.53 15.19
C VAL A 19 44.87 -24.24 14.98
N MET A 20 45.15 -23.17 15.74
CA MET A 20 44.43 -21.88 15.65
C MET A 20 44.97 -20.93 14.56
N ARG A 21 46.01 -21.32 13.81
CA ARG A 21 46.67 -20.47 12.81
C ARG A 21 46.09 -20.60 11.41
N GLU A 22 45.31 -21.65 11.16
CA GLU A 22 44.61 -21.80 9.90
C GLU A 22 43.28 -21.04 9.99
N ARG A 23 43.20 -19.88 9.30
CA ARG A 23 42.00 -19.03 9.25
C ARG A 23 40.71 -19.81 8.93
N VAL A 24 40.85 -20.97 8.30
CA VAL A 24 39.78 -21.95 8.08
C VAL A 24 39.14 -22.48 9.36
N VAL A 25 39.84 -22.65 10.48
CA VAL A 25 39.24 -23.15 11.74
C VAL A 25 38.38 -22.08 12.40
N VAL A 26 38.85 -20.83 12.42
CA VAL A 26 38.06 -19.70 12.96
C VAL A 26 36.84 -19.44 12.09
N VAL A 27 36.99 -19.51 10.77
CA VAL A 27 35.86 -19.41 9.83
C VAL A 27 34.92 -20.60 9.98
N ALA A 28 35.43 -21.82 10.11
CA ALA A 28 34.63 -23.02 10.31
C ALA A 28 33.87 -22.97 11.64
N LEU A 29 34.49 -22.56 12.74
CA LEU A 29 33.82 -22.38 14.02
C LEU A 29 32.78 -21.26 13.96
N TRP A 30 33.03 -20.17 13.24
CA TRP A 30 32.05 -19.11 13.05
C TRP A 30 30.87 -19.55 12.16
N VAL A 31 31.13 -20.37 11.14
CA VAL A 31 30.10 -20.98 10.30
C VAL A 31 29.29 -21.98 11.12
N ILE A 32 29.93 -22.86 11.88
CA ILE A 32 29.26 -23.83 12.75
C ILE A 32 28.44 -23.10 13.82
N PHE A 33 29.00 -22.08 14.47
CA PHE A 33 28.29 -21.25 15.43
C PHE A 33 27.09 -20.55 14.79
N ARG A 34 27.24 -20.00 13.58
CA ARG A 34 26.16 -19.36 12.83
C ARG A 34 25.06 -20.34 12.43
N LEU A 35 25.44 -21.53 11.96
CA LEU A 35 24.50 -22.58 11.58
C LEU A 35 23.77 -23.12 12.81
N TYR A 36 24.49 -23.38 13.90
CA TYR A 36 23.92 -23.81 15.17
C TYR A 36 23.01 -22.74 15.78
N PHE A 37 23.45 -21.49 15.81
CA PHE A 37 22.64 -20.35 16.29
C PHE A 37 21.41 -20.16 15.41
N SER A 38 21.52 -20.28 14.09
CA SER A 38 20.37 -20.21 13.18
C SER A 38 19.37 -21.34 13.45
N LEU A 39 19.84 -22.58 13.64
CA LEU A 39 19.00 -23.73 13.92
C LEU A 39 18.36 -23.64 15.32
N TYR A 40 19.12 -23.18 16.30
CA TYR A 40 18.69 -22.96 17.69
C TYR A 40 17.65 -21.83 17.78
N MET A 41 17.89 -20.69 17.12
CA MET A 41 16.95 -19.59 17.04
C MET A 41 15.69 -20.01 16.26
N ALA A 42 15.80 -20.81 15.19
CA ALA A 42 14.64 -21.35 14.48
C ALA A 42 13.81 -22.35 15.32
N ALA A 43 14.46 -23.16 16.16
CA ALA A 43 13.79 -24.15 17.02
C ALA A 43 13.14 -23.54 18.27
N THR A 44 13.68 -22.43 18.78
CA THR A 44 13.21 -21.80 20.02
C THR A 44 12.32 -20.58 19.78
N LEU A 45 12.54 -19.84 18.68
CA LEU A 45 11.65 -18.76 18.28
C LEU A 45 10.47 -19.34 17.51
N ARG A 46 9.35 -19.58 18.21
CA ARG A 46 8.06 -19.48 17.52
C ARG A 46 8.01 -18.05 16.98
N PRO A 47 7.76 -17.81 15.67
CA PRO A 47 7.57 -16.45 15.20
C PRO A 47 6.51 -15.84 16.10
N ILE A 48 6.84 -14.76 16.81
CA ILE A 48 5.84 -14.00 17.54
C ILE A 48 4.86 -13.59 16.45
N LYS A 49 3.71 -14.27 16.40
CA LYS A 49 2.59 -13.80 15.60
C LYS A 49 2.18 -12.52 16.29
N ILE A 50 2.81 -11.40 15.93
CA ILE A 50 2.28 -10.06 16.12
C ILE A 50 1.10 -9.98 15.15
N GLY A 51 0.10 -10.80 15.40
CA GLY A 51 -1.16 -10.78 14.71
C GLY A 51 -1.87 -9.57 15.26
N MET A 52 -1.69 -8.43 14.62
CA MET A 52 -2.65 -7.35 14.76
C MET A 52 -4.02 -7.97 14.49
N LYS A 53 -4.85 -8.05 15.54
CA LYS A 53 -6.18 -8.65 15.45
C LYS A 53 -6.94 -7.94 14.32
N LYS A 54 -7.70 -8.67 13.50
CA LYS A 54 -8.49 -8.12 12.38
C LYS A 54 -9.38 -6.93 12.81
N SER A 55 -9.84 -6.93 14.06
CA SER A 55 -10.57 -5.81 14.67
C SER A 55 -9.76 -4.53 14.83
N ILE A 56 -8.44 -4.63 15.08
CA ILE A 56 -7.52 -3.48 15.16
C ILE A 56 -7.29 -2.94 13.75
N LEU A 57 -7.10 -3.81 12.75
CA LEU A 57 -6.93 -3.40 11.35
C LEU A 57 -8.15 -2.63 10.83
N LEU A 58 -9.36 -3.12 11.10
CA LEU A 58 -10.60 -2.44 10.73
C LEU A 58 -10.73 -1.07 11.40
N LYS A 59 -10.39 -0.94 12.68
CA LYS A 59 -10.42 0.33 13.41
C LYS A 59 -9.42 1.34 12.87
N VAL A 60 -8.21 0.90 12.53
CA VAL A 60 -7.16 1.76 11.94
C VAL A 60 -7.59 2.28 10.57
N ASN A 61 -8.17 1.42 9.73
CA ASN A 61 -8.68 1.83 8.43
C ASN A 61 -9.83 2.83 8.56
N ALA A 62 -10.81 2.55 9.42
CA ALA A 62 -11.93 3.45 9.66
C ALA A 62 -11.48 4.82 10.23
N ALA A 63 -10.48 4.83 11.11
CA ALA A 63 -9.88 6.07 11.62
C ALA A 63 -9.18 6.85 10.51
N SER A 64 -8.38 6.18 9.68
CA SER A 64 -7.74 6.79 8.50
C SER A 64 -8.76 7.35 7.51
N GLU A 65 -9.83 6.62 7.23
CA GLU A 65 -10.92 7.06 6.35
C GLU A 65 -11.66 8.28 6.89
N SER A 66 -11.91 8.33 8.21
CA SER A 66 -12.53 9.49 8.85
C SER A 66 -11.64 10.73 8.74
N THR A 67 -10.34 10.59 9.00
CA THR A 67 -9.38 11.69 8.87
C THR A 67 -9.33 12.23 7.45
N LYS A 68 -9.29 11.35 6.44
CA LYS A 68 -9.31 11.75 5.03
C LYS A 68 -10.60 12.47 4.65
N TRP A 69 -11.74 11.96 5.09
CA TRP A 69 -13.05 12.59 4.86
C TRP A 69 -13.13 14.00 5.46
N GLU A 70 -12.66 14.18 6.69
CA GLU A 70 -12.64 15.49 7.33
C GLU A 70 -11.69 16.47 6.62
N SER A 71 -10.53 15.99 6.17
CA SER A 71 -9.62 16.81 5.36
C SER A 71 -10.23 17.20 4.01
N TYR A 72 -10.95 16.29 3.36
CA TYR A 72 -11.65 16.54 2.10
C TYR A 72 -12.71 17.64 2.26
N LYS A 73 -13.58 17.51 3.26
CA LYS A 73 -14.62 18.51 3.55
C LYS A 73 -14.01 19.89 3.80
N ARG A 74 -12.91 19.94 4.56
CA ARG A 74 -12.21 21.20 4.86
C ARG A 74 -11.55 21.79 3.61
N LYS A 75 -10.92 20.97 2.77
CA LYS A 75 -10.23 21.39 1.55
C LYS A 75 -11.19 22.01 0.53
N TYR A 76 -12.38 21.45 0.37
CA TYR A 76 -13.37 21.89 -0.63
C TYR A 76 -14.58 22.61 -0.02
N GLY A 77 -14.53 22.98 1.26
CA GLY A 77 -15.60 23.73 1.94
C GLY A 77 -16.97 23.02 1.93
N LYS A 78 -17.00 21.69 1.98
CA LYS A 78 -18.24 20.90 1.84
C LYS A 78 -19.13 21.02 3.08
N MET A 79 -20.39 21.35 2.87
CA MET A 79 -21.43 21.37 3.89
C MET A 79 -22.64 20.58 3.39
N TYR A 80 -23.15 19.68 4.22
CA TYR A 80 -24.31 18.84 3.91
C TYR A 80 -25.51 19.25 4.76
N LYS A 81 -26.73 19.01 4.27
CA LYS A 81 -27.96 19.50 4.91
C LYS A 81 -28.25 18.77 6.23
N ASN A 82 -27.97 17.48 6.28
CA ASN A 82 -28.23 16.63 7.43
C ASN A 82 -27.15 15.54 7.54
N SER A 83 -27.16 14.78 8.63
CA SER A 83 -26.18 13.71 8.88
C SER A 83 -26.35 12.49 7.96
N GLU A 84 -27.55 12.27 7.41
CA GLU A 84 -27.83 11.15 6.51
C GLU A 84 -27.23 11.40 5.11
N ASP A 85 -27.46 12.59 4.56
CA ASP A 85 -26.83 13.11 3.35
C ASP A 85 -25.29 13.05 3.48
N GLU A 86 -24.76 13.48 4.63
CA GLU A 86 -23.32 13.39 4.88
C GLU A 86 -22.83 11.92 4.84
N ALA A 87 -23.58 10.99 5.45
CA ALA A 87 -23.21 9.58 5.45
C ALA A 87 -23.23 8.98 4.03
N ILE A 88 -24.20 9.36 3.21
CA ILE A 88 -24.30 8.95 1.80
C ILE A 88 -23.11 9.48 1.01
N HIS A 89 -22.83 10.78 1.08
CA HIS A 89 -21.70 11.39 0.38
C HIS A 89 -20.35 10.86 0.87
N LYS A 90 -20.21 10.58 2.17
CA LYS A 90 -19.02 9.90 2.72
C LYS A 90 -18.85 8.50 2.11
N ALA A 91 -19.91 7.72 1.98
CA ALA A 91 -19.85 6.40 1.38
C ALA A 91 -19.43 6.45 -0.11
N ILE A 92 -19.95 7.42 -0.86
CA ILE A 92 -19.57 7.68 -2.26
C ILE A 92 -18.10 8.08 -2.36
N TYR A 93 -17.66 9.03 -1.53
CA TYR A 93 -16.25 9.45 -1.46
C TYR A 93 -15.31 8.28 -1.20
N LEU A 94 -15.61 7.42 -0.22
CA LEU A 94 -14.79 6.24 0.10
C LEU A 94 -14.78 5.20 -1.02
N LYS A 95 -15.85 5.11 -1.82
CA LYS A 95 -15.89 4.28 -3.02
C LYS A 95 -14.99 4.87 -4.10
N ASN A 96 -15.14 6.15 -4.41
CA ASN A 96 -14.38 6.84 -5.46
C ASN A 96 -12.88 6.89 -5.14
N MET A 97 -12.48 7.09 -3.88
CA MET A 97 -11.07 7.04 -3.47
C MET A 97 -10.44 5.66 -3.68
N ARG A 98 -11.19 4.57 -3.47
CA ARG A 98 -10.72 3.20 -3.79
C ARG A 98 -10.57 3.01 -5.30
N GLU A 99 -11.50 3.53 -6.09
CA GLU A 99 -11.40 3.47 -7.55
C GLU A 99 -10.19 4.27 -8.08
N ILE A 100 -9.90 5.43 -7.48
CA ILE A 100 -8.70 6.23 -7.78
C ILE A 100 -7.44 5.44 -7.45
N GLU A 101 -7.37 4.78 -6.29
CA GLU A 101 -6.21 3.99 -5.90
C GLU A 101 -5.97 2.81 -6.84
N ILE A 102 -7.04 2.10 -7.22
CA ILE A 102 -6.98 1.01 -8.20
C ILE A 102 -6.51 1.55 -9.56
N HIS A 103 -7.14 2.61 -10.08
CA HIS A 103 -6.77 3.25 -11.35
C HIS A 103 -5.30 3.67 -11.37
N ASN A 104 -4.82 4.29 -10.29
CA ASN A 104 -3.44 4.73 -10.17
C ASN A 104 -2.44 3.57 -10.07
N SER A 105 -2.85 2.43 -9.50
CA SER A 105 -2.05 1.20 -9.53
C SER A 105 -1.86 0.70 -10.97
N HIS A 106 -2.92 0.69 -11.77
CA HIS A 106 -2.86 0.31 -13.19
C HIS A 106 -2.12 1.34 -14.05
N TYR A 107 -2.27 2.64 -13.77
CA TYR A 107 -1.48 3.71 -14.40
C TYR A 107 0.03 3.49 -14.20
N ARG A 108 0.48 3.15 -12.98
CA ARG A 108 1.90 2.85 -12.71
C ARG A 108 2.44 1.64 -13.49
N LYS A 109 1.56 0.73 -13.92
CA LYS A 109 1.90 -0.40 -14.79
C LYS A 109 1.89 -0.04 -16.28
N GLY A 110 1.51 1.19 -16.63
CA GLY A 110 1.37 1.65 -18.01
C GLY A 110 0.09 1.20 -18.71
N GLU A 111 -0.91 0.68 -17.96
CA GLU A 111 -2.16 0.19 -18.54
C GLU A 111 -3.16 1.32 -18.88
N PHE A 112 -3.08 2.44 -18.16
CA PHE A 112 -3.86 3.65 -18.44
C PHE A 112 -2.94 4.83 -18.77
N PRO A 113 -3.35 5.74 -19.67
CA PRO A 113 -2.52 6.88 -20.07
C PRO A 113 -2.58 8.07 -19.10
N TYR A 114 -3.41 8.00 -18.05
CA TYR A 114 -3.61 9.09 -17.09
C TYR A 114 -3.78 8.55 -15.67
N TRP A 115 -3.54 9.41 -14.69
CA TRP A 115 -3.77 9.16 -13.27
C TRP A 115 -4.97 9.99 -12.78
N LYS A 116 -5.57 9.56 -11.67
CA LYS A 116 -6.71 10.24 -11.04
C LYS A 116 -6.30 10.78 -9.67
N GLU A 117 -6.91 11.87 -9.26
CA GLU A 117 -6.74 12.46 -7.93
C GLU A 117 -8.09 12.77 -7.29
N GLU A 118 -8.07 12.98 -5.97
CA GLU A 118 -9.17 13.56 -5.23
C GLU A 118 -9.46 14.99 -5.71
N ASN A 119 -10.65 15.19 -6.27
CA ASN A 119 -11.17 16.49 -6.73
C ASN A 119 -12.45 16.88 -5.96
N GLU A 120 -12.98 18.08 -6.19
CA GLU A 120 -14.19 18.56 -5.51
C GLU A 120 -15.47 17.76 -5.80
N PHE A 121 -15.45 16.86 -6.79
CA PHE A 121 -16.59 16.03 -7.20
C PHE A 121 -16.44 14.59 -6.71
N THR A 122 -15.46 14.31 -5.86
CA THR A 122 -15.15 12.94 -5.40
C THR A 122 -16.28 12.37 -4.54
N ASP A 123 -17.13 13.21 -3.95
CA ASP A 123 -18.32 12.84 -3.17
C ASP A 123 -19.59 12.64 -4.01
N LEU A 124 -19.51 12.77 -5.34
CA LEU A 124 -20.65 12.64 -6.25
C LEU A 124 -20.60 11.34 -7.05
N THR A 125 -21.78 10.82 -7.38
CA THR A 125 -21.92 9.80 -8.41
C THR A 125 -21.81 10.40 -9.81
N GLU A 126 -21.56 9.55 -10.81
CA GLU A 126 -21.46 10.02 -12.20
C GLU A 126 -22.79 10.62 -12.71
N ASP A 127 -23.93 10.08 -12.25
CA ASP A 127 -25.25 10.61 -12.56
C ASP A 127 -25.50 11.98 -11.93
N GLU A 128 -25.14 12.14 -10.66
CA GLU A 128 -25.23 13.44 -9.95
C GLU A 128 -24.29 14.47 -10.58
N PHE A 129 -23.07 14.08 -10.92
CA PHE A 129 -22.12 14.95 -11.62
C PHE A 129 -22.66 15.37 -13.00
N ARG A 130 -23.24 14.43 -13.77
CA ARG A 130 -23.90 14.75 -15.04
C ARG A 130 -25.07 15.71 -14.84
N HIS A 131 -25.87 15.53 -13.80
CA HIS A 131 -26.98 16.40 -13.49
C HIS A 131 -26.49 17.81 -13.12
N TYR A 132 -25.49 17.91 -12.26
CA TYR A 132 -24.83 19.16 -11.87
C TYR A 132 -24.23 19.90 -13.07
N TYR A 133 -23.53 19.19 -13.95
CA TYR A 133 -22.96 19.79 -15.15
C TYR A 133 -24.05 20.25 -16.13
N ARG A 134 -25.14 19.47 -16.28
CA ARG A 134 -26.28 19.88 -17.10
C ARG A 134 -26.99 21.11 -16.54
N SER A 135 -27.18 21.22 -15.22
CA SER A 135 -27.84 22.39 -14.63
C SER A 135 -27.04 23.66 -14.87
N ILE A 136 -25.70 23.59 -14.74
CA ILE A 136 -24.82 24.73 -15.07
C ILE A 136 -24.93 25.09 -16.55
N LEU A 137 -24.90 24.10 -17.45
CA LEU A 137 -24.97 24.35 -18.88
C LEU A 137 -26.34 24.89 -19.35
N MET A 138 -27.43 24.51 -18.68
CA MET A 138 -28.78 24.97 -19.00
C MET A 138 -29.02 26.42 -18.59
N GLU A 139 -28.30 26.93 -17.59
CA GLU A 139 -28.40 28.33 -17.16
C GLU A 139 -27.65 29.28 -18.11
N GLU A 140 -26.56 28.84 -18.75
CA GLU A 140 -25.82 29.64 -19.73
C GLU A 140 -26.27 29.48 -21.18
N ARG A 141 -26.89 28.36 -21.56
CA ARG A 141 -27.30 28.10 -22.94
C ARG A 141 -28.74 27.60 -22.96
N GLY A 142 -29.65 28.42 -23.48
CA GLY A 142 -31.00 28.01 -23.84
C GLY A 142 -31.03 26.70 -24.66
N PRO A 143 -32.20 26.04 -24.79
CA PRO A 143 -32.31 24.61 -25.02
C PRO A 143 -31.49 24.12 -26.20
N ILE A 144 -30.49 23.28 -25.91
CA ILE A 144 -29.66 22.63 -26.91
C ILE A 144 -30.52 21.55 -27.57
N ASN A 145 -30.88 21.75 -28.85
CA ASN A 145 -31.50 20.70 -29.65
C ASN A 145 -30.53 19.53 -29.75
N TYR A 146 -30.79 18.47 -28.99
CA TYR A 146 -30.02 17.24 -29.04
C TYR A 146 -30.34 16.53 -30.35
N VAL A 147 -29.62 16.86 -31.42
CA VAL A 147 -29.69 16.08 -32.66
C VAL A 147 -29.02 14.74 -32.36
N LYS A 148 -29.84 13.71 -32.15
CA LYS A 148 -29.39 12.32 -32.11
C LYS A 148 -28.66 12.05 -33.43
N SER A 149 -27.33 11.91 -33.37
CA SER A 149 -26.55 11.40 -34.50
C SER A 149 -27.09 10.02 -34.88
N ASN A 150 -27.89 9.95 -35.93
CA ASN A 150 -28.33 8.69 -36.52
C ASN A 150 -27.11 8.05 -37.18
N ASN A 151 -26.48 7.10 -36.50
CA ASN A 151 -25.33 6.33 -37.00
C ASN A 151 -25.68 5.35 -38.15
N ASN A 152 -26.80 5.55 -38.85
CA ASN A 152 -27.24 4.66 -39.93
C ASN A 152 -26.82 5.13 -41.34
N ALA A 153 -26.12 6.26 -41.49
CA ALA A 153 -25.74 6.79 -42.81
C ALA A 153 -24.45 6.19 -43.42
N ASN A 154 -23.69 5.36 -42.68
CA ASN A 154 -22.38 4.87 -43.13
C ASN A 154 -22.35 3.40 -43.62
N LYS A 155 -23.51 2.77 -43.85
CA LYS A 155 -23.57 1.39 -44.38
C LYS A 155 -23.83 1.28 -45.88
N GLU A 156 -24.06 2.37 -46.60
CA GLU A 156 -24.33 2.34 -48.05
C GLU A 156 -23.20 2.87 -48.95
N LYS A 157 -22.06 3.31 -48.39
CA LYS A 157 -20.91 3.80 -49.19
C LYS A 157 -19.74 2.82 -49.32
N ARG A 158 -19.98 1.54 -49.05
CA ARG A 158 -19.07 0.43 -49.43
C ARG A 158 -19.84 -0.58 -50.29
N LYS A 159 -20.10 -0.18 -51.53
CA LYS A 159 -20.28 -1.08 -52.67
C LYS A 159 -19.31 -0.63 -53.74
#